data_AF-A0A6N7WZU3-F1
#
_entry.id   AF-A0A6N7WZU3-F1
#
_cell.length_a   1.000
_cell.length_b   1.000
_cell.length_c   1.000
_cell.angle_alpha   90.00
_cell.angle_beta   90.00
_cell.angle_gamma   90.00
#
_symmetry.space_group_name_H-M   'P 1'
#
loop_
_entity.id
_entity.type
_entity.pdbx_description
1 polymer ?
#
loop_
_entity_poly.entity_id
_entity_poly.type
_entity_poly.pdbx_seq_one_letter_code
_entity_poly.pdbx_strand_id
1 'polypeptide(L)'
;MIRLDGNFRLDNDDRCYILQERKIAQNGENKGAERWENVCYPSTLESALKTYRDLLLKRRSAADKALNIERLIYLIKEQDKQLLQSLTKVLEETGCEGH
;
A
#
# COMPACT_ATOMS: atom_id res chain seq x y z
N MET A 1 7.29 2.37 -8.73
CA MET A 1 5.94 2.07 -9.27
C MET A 1 5.56 0.58 -9.20
N ILE A 2 4.46 0.26 -8.52
CA ILE A 2 3.80 -1.07 -8.44
C ILE A 2 2.37 -0.92 -8.97
N ARG A 3 1.94 -1.74 -9.94
CA ARG A 3 0.53 -1.75 -10.38
C ARG A 3 -0.31 -2.58 -9.41
N LEU A 4 -1.43 -2.02 -8.95
CA LEU A 4 -2.38 -2.72 -8.08
C LEU A 4 -3.50 -3.35 -8.90
N ASP A 5 -4.02 -2.60 -9.89
CA ASP A 5 -5.03 -3.07 -10.85
C ASP A 5 -5.04 -2.18 -12.11
N GLY A 6 -6.03 -2.33 -13.00
CA GLY A 6 -6.11 -1.57 -14.26
C GLY A 6 -6.31 -0.06 -14.07
N ASN A 7 -6.83 0.37 -12.92
CA ASN A 7 -7.07 1.78 -12.63
C ASN A 7 -6.27 2.32 -11.44
N PHE A 8 -5.46 1.50 -10.77
CA PHE A 8 -4.74 1.91 -9.57
C PHE A 8 -3.28 1.45 -9.58
N ARG A 9 -2.40 2.35 -9.15
CA ARG A 9 -0.98 2.05 -8.95
C ARG A 9 -0.47 2.70 -7.68
N LEU A 10 0.54 2.08 -7.09
CA LEU A 10 1.34 2.65 -6.03
C LEU A 10 2.63 3.17 -6.63
N ASP A 11 2.97 4.41 -6.32
CA ASP A 11 4.30 4.95 -6.54
C ASP A 11 4.91 5.33 -5.19
N ASN A 12 6.18 5.71 -5.18
CA ASN A 12 6.86 6.11 -3.96
C ASN A 12 7.99 7.08 -4.30
N ASP A 13 8.21 8.01 -3.38
CA ASP A 13 9.35 8.90 -3.34
C ASP A 13 10.09 8.69 -2.00
N ASP A 14 11.18 9.43 -1.75
CA ASP A 14 11.97 9.31 -0.51
C ASP A 14 11.14 9.57 0.76
N ARG A 15 10.01 10.27 0.64
CA ARG A 15 9.20 10.71 1.79
C ARG A 15 7.98 9.83 2.07
N CYS A 16 7.31 9.34 1.04
CA CYS A 16 6.00 8.70 1.17
C CYS A 16 5.71 7.77 0.01
N TYR A 17 4.70 6.92 0.19
CA TYR A 17 4.01 6.27 -0.91
C TYR A 17 3.00 7.23 -1.52
N ILE A 18 2.65 7.01 -2.80
CA ILE A 18 1.69 7.79 -3.56
C ILE A 18 0.70 6.82 -4.20
N LEU A 19 -0.53 6.78 -3.71
CA LEU A 19 -1.59 6.01 -4.36
C LEU A 19 -2.14 6.85 -5.51
N GLN A 20 -2.13 6.30 -6.73
CA GLN A 20 -2.59 7.01 -7.92
C GLN A 20 -3.74 6.24 -8.59
N GLU A 21 -4.73 7.00 -9.05
CA GLU A 21 -5.84 6.50 -9.85
C GLU A 21 -5.71 6.97 -11.30
N ARG A 22 -5.98 6.07 -12.23
CA ARG A 22 -6.11 6.39 -13.64
C ARG A 22 -7.43 7.12 -13.89
N LYS A 23 -7.36 8.30 -14.50
CA LYS A 23 -8.51 9.08 -14.97
C LYS A 23 -8.38 9.30 -16.47
N ILE A 24 -9.49 9.19 -17.18
CA ILE A 24 -9.60 9.58 -18.59
C ILE A 24 -10.37 10.89 -18.63
N ALA A 25 -9.79 11.92 -19.24
CA ALA A 25 -10.47 13.19 -19.42
C ALA A 25 -11.71 13.00 -20.30
N GLN A 26 -12.89 13.33 -19.77
CA GLN A 26 -14.15 13.08 -20.47
C GLN A 26 -14.54 14.23 -21.41
N ASN A 27 -14.05 15.45 -21.16
CA ASN A 27 -14.40 16.68 -21.88
C ASN A 27 -13.18 17.63 -22.00
N GLY A 28 -13.27 18.61 -22.91
CA GLY A 28 -12.21 19.60 -23.19
C GLY A 28 -11.26 19.18 -24.30
N GLU A 29 -10.26 20.02 -24.61
CA GLU A 29 -9.25 19.76 -25.65
C GLU A 29 -8.44 18.47 -25.41
N ASN A 30 -8.33 18.05 -24.15
CA ASN A 30 -7.62 16.84 -23.76
C ASN A 30 -8.54 15.61 -23.62
N LYS A 31 -9.75 15.64 -24.18
CA LYS A 31 -10.69 14.50 -24.10
C LYS A 31 -10.04 13.22 -24.63
N GLY A 32 -10.16 12.14 -23.86
CA GLY A 32 -9.54 10.85 -24.17
C GLY A 32 -8.09 10.70 -23.67
N ALA A 33 -7.46 11.77 -23.18
CA ALA A 33 -6.14 11.68 -22.58
C ALA A 33 -6.19 10.95 -21.23
N GLU A 34 -5.31 9.97 -21.06
CA GLU A 34 -5.10 9.29 -19.80
C GLU A 34 -4.17 10.10 -18.89
N ARG A 35 -4.60 10.32 -17.64
CA ARG A 35 -3.77 10.92 -16.59
C ARG A 35 -3.82 10.10 -15.32
N TRP A 36 -2.72 10.12 -14.58
CA TRP A 36 -2.64 9.54 -13.24
C TRP A 36 -2.82 10.65 -12.22
N GLU A 37 -3.80 10.51 -11.34
CA GLU A 37 -4.13 11.49 -10.32
C GLU A 37 -3.78 10.93 -8.94
N ASN A 38 -3.13 11.75 -8.11
CA ASN A 38 -2.70 11.36 -6.78
C ASN A 38 -3.92 11.35 -5.85
N VAL A 39 -4.25 10.18 -5.31
CA VAL A 39 -5.40 9.97 -4.43
C VAL A 39 -5.02 10.21 -2.97
N CYS A 40 -3.87 9.69 -2.53
CA CYS A 40 -3.36 9.91 -1.18
C CYS A 40 -1.84 9.71 -1.09
N TYR A 41 -1.25 10.21 0.00
CA TYR A 41 0.19 10.15 0.30
C TYR A 41 0.47 9.44 1.63
N PRO A 42 0.28 8.12 1.70
CA PRO A 42 0.47 7.37 2.94
C PRO A 42 1.95 7.22 3.28
N SER A 43 2.29 7.35 4.57
CA SER A 43 3.66 7.20 5.06
C SER A 43 4.14 5.74 5.06
N THR A 44 3.22 4.76 5.01
CA THR A 44 3.54 3.33 5.03
C THR A 44 2.79 2.56 3.95
N LEU A 45 3.39 1.48 3.47
CA LEU A 45 2.78 0.58 2.49
C LEU A 45 1.45 0.00 3.02
N GLU A 46 1.40 -0.38 4.30
CA GLU A 46 0.18 -0.87 4.96
C GLU A 46 -0.96 0.16 4.85
N SER A 47 -0.70 1.43 5.17
CA SER A 47 -1.70 2.50 5.09
C SER A 47 -2.17 2.73 3.67
N ALA A 48 -1.28 2.56 2.69
CA ALA A 48 -1.59 2.66 1.28
C ALA A 48 -2.54 1.55 0.83
N LEU A 49 -2.24 0.30 1.22
CA LEU A 49 -3.07 -0.86 0.92
C LEU A 49 -4.43 -0.80 1.61
N LYS A 50 -4.51 -0.33 2.87
CA LYS A 50 -5.78 -0.09 3.56
C LYS A 50 -6.64 0.93 2.82
N THR A 51 -6.06 2.05 2.42
CA THR A 51 -6.78 3.09 1.67
C THR A 51 -7.31 2.52 0.33
N TYR A 52 -6.49 1.75 -0.37
CA TYR A 52 -6.90 1.09 -1.60
C TYR A 52 -8.07 0.11 -1.38
N ARG A 53 -8.01 -0.72 -0.33
CA ARG A 53 -9.09 -1.62 0.06
C ARG A 53 -10.40 -0.86 0.32
N ASP A 54 -10.36 0.21 1.11
CA ASP A 54 -11.55 1.04 1.41
C ASP A 54 -12.17 1.63 0.14
N LEU A 55 -11.36 2.07 -0.82
CA LEU A 55 -11.83 2.55 -2.11
C LEU A 55 -12.51 1.45 -2.94
N LEU A 56 -11.98 0.22 -2.92
CA LEU A 56 -12.59 -0.93 -3.58
C LEU A 56 -13.95 -1.30 -2.94
N LEU A 57 -14.02 -1.29 -1.60
CA LEU A 57 -15.26 -1.56 -0.86
C LEU A 57 -16.35 -0.52 -1.17
N LYS A 58 -15.99 0.77 -1.22
CA LYS A 58 -16.92 1.85 -1.58
C LYS A 58 -17.47 1.73 -2.99
N ARG A 59 -16.72 1.10 -3.92
CA ARG A 59 -17.12 0.94 -5.31
C ARG A 59 -17.98 -0.31 -5.58
N ARG A 60 -18.38 -1.06 -4.55
CA ARG A 60 -19.28 -2.24 -4.56
C ARG A 60 -18.98 -3.38 -5.54
N SER A 61 -18.00 -3.25 -6.44
CA SER A 61 -17.71 -4.19 -7.54
C SER A 61 -16.44 -5.03 -7.32
N ALA A 62 -15.84 -5.00 -6.13
CA ALA A 62 -14.50 -5.57 -5.92
C ALA A 62 -14.30 -6.18 -4.52
N ALA A 63 -15.32 -6.84 -3.97
CA ALA A 63 -15.26 -7.47 -2.65
C ALA A 63 -14.13 -8.52 -2.53
N ASP A 64 -13.97 -9.40 -3.54
CA ASP A 64 -12.89 -10.40 -3.57
C ASP A 64 -11.49 -9.77 -3.61
N LYS A 65 -11.33 -8.66 -4.36
CA LYS A 65 -10.06 -7.91 -4.38
C LYS A 65 -9.78 -7.30 -3.01
N ALA A 66 -10.79 -6.73 -2.36
CA ALA A 66 -10.65 -6.17 -1.02
C ALA A 66 -10.23 -7.24 0.01
N LEU A 67 -10.74 -8.47 -0.11
CA LEU A 67 -10.38 -9.60 0.75
C LEU A 67 -8.92 -10.03 0.54
N ASN A 68 -8.46 -10.08 -0.71
CA ASN A 68 -7.06 -10.34 -1.04
C ASN A 68 -6.11 -9.26 -0.49
N ILE A 69 -6.50 -7.98 -0.56
CA ILE A 69 -5.70 -6.89 0.02
C ILE A 69 -5.63 -7.00 1.54
N GLU A 70 -6.71 -7.39 2.22
CA GLU A 70 -6.67 -7.65 3.67
C GLU A 70 -5.69 -8.77 4.03
N ARG A 71 -5.66 -9.83 3.22
CA ARG A 71 -4.69 -10.93 3.40
C ARG A 71 -3.24 -10.48 3.21
N LEU A 72 -2.98 -9.60 2.24
CA LEU A 72 -1.64 -9.01 2.06
C LEU A 72 -1.23 -8.15 3.26
N ILE A 73 -2.15 -7.36 3.80
CA ILE A 73 -1.90 -6.57 5.03
C ILE A 73 -1.55 -7.50 6.20
N TYR A 74 -2.27 -8.61 6.35
CA TYR A 74 -1.97 -9.60 7.38
C TYR A 74 -0.56 -10.20 7.23
N LEU A 75 -0.16 -10.58 6.01
CA LEU A 75 1.17 -11.14 5.75
C LEU A 75 2.30 -10.16 6.07
N ILE A 76 2.13 -8.86 5.76
CA ILE A 76 3.11 -7.81 6.10
C ILE A 76 3.30 -7.75 7.63
N LYS A 77 2.20 -7.74 8.39
CA LYS A 77 2.25 -7.71 9.85
C LYS A 77 2.91 -8.95 10.46
N GLU A 78 2.62 -10.13 9.92
CA GLU A 78 3.27 -11.37 10.35
C GLU A 78 4.78 -11.32 10.09
N GLN A 79 5.20 -10.79 8.94
CA GLN A 79 6.61 -10.67 8.60
C GLN A 79 7.34 -9.66 9.51
N ASP A 80 6.74 -8.50 9.77
CA ASP A 80 7.29 -7.53 10.73
C ASP A 80 7.43 -8.13 12.13
N LYS A 81 6.42 -8.89 12.58
CA LYS A 81 6.46 -9.58 13.87
C LYS A 81 7.60 -10.60 13.93
N GLN A 82 7.77 -11.41 12.90
CA GLN A 82 8.86 -12.39 12.78
C GLN A 82 10.24 -11.72 12.82
N LEU A 83 10.38 -10.59 12.13
CA LEU A 83 11.61 -9.80 12.13
C LEU A 83 11.92 -9.27 13.53
N LEU A 84 10.94 -8.67 14.20
CA LEU A 84 11.10 -8.15 15.56
C LEU A 84 11.48 -9.25 16.55
N GLN A 85 10.83 -10.42 16.48
CA GLN A 85 11.17 -11.57 17.32
C GLN A 85 12.60 -12.05 17.08
N SER A 86 13.02 -12.14 15.81
CA SER A 86 14.38 -12.54 15.45
C SER A 86 15.41 -11.52 15.96
N LEU A 87 15.10 -10.23 15.85
CA LEU A 87 15.96 -9.15 16.36
C LEU A 87 16.08 -9.21 17.89
N THR A 88 14.97 -9.38 18.61
CA THR A 88 14.97 -9.52 20.07
C THR A 88 15.83 -10.71 20.50
N LYS A 89 15.67 -11.86 19.84
CA LYS A 89 16.49 -13.04 20.13
C LYS A 89 17.98 -12.77 19.93
N VAL A 90 18.35 -12.13 18.82
CA VAL A 90 19.75 -11.75 18.57
C VAL A 90 20.27 -10.78 19.64
N LEU A 91 19.46 -9.82 20.09
CA LEU A 91 19.84 -8.88 21.15
C LEU A 91 19.99 -9.55 22.52
N GLU A 92 19.16 -10.54 22.83
CA GLU A 92 19.29 -11.38 24.03
C GLU A 92 20.53 -12.28 23.97
N GLU A 93 20.83 -12.85 22.80
CA GLU A 93 22.00 -13.71 22.57
C GLU A 93 23.32 -12.92 22.48
N THR A 94 23.28 -11.65 22.07
CA THR A 94 24.47 -10.79 21.96
C THR A 94 24.78 -10.01 23.23
N GLY A 95 23.96 -10.16 24.29
CA GLY A 95 24.28 -9.69 25.62
C GLY A 95 24.62 -8.19 25.67
N CYS A 96 23.60 -7.34 25.71
CA CYS A 96 23.70 -6.18 26.59
C CYS A 96 23.61 -6.66 28.06
N GLU A 97 24.57 -7.49 28.47
CA GLU A 97 24.98 -7.59 29.86
C GLU A 97 25.74 -6.29 30.16
N GLY A 98 24.97 -5.25 30.46
CA GLY A 98 25.49 -3.99 30.96
C GLY A 98 26.15 -4.25 32.32
N HIS A 99 27.48 -4.28 32.29
CA HIS A 99 28.37 -4.17 33.44
C HIS A 99 28.39 -2.71 33.95
#